data_AF-A0A3B1IPW5-F1
#
_entry.id   AF-A0A3B1IPW5-F1
#
_cell.length_a   1.000
_cell.length_b   1.000
_cell.length_c   1.000
_cell.angle_alpha   90.00
_cell.angle_beta   90.00
_cell.angle_gamma   90.00
#
_symmetry.space_group_name_H-M   'P 1'
#
loop_
_entity.id
_entity.type
_entity.pdbx_description
1 polymer ?
#
loop_
_entity_poly.entity_id
_entity_poly.type
_entity_poly.pdbx_seq_one_letter_code
_entity_poly.pdbx_strand_id
1 'polypeptide(L)'
;FTECERLVEQWRLQKGKLRRDPDYLRLWLEIFISSYDRCLDVDFEKPPIPPVISLLPDNILQVLRVQLLQCVQKASAGLEQEQQHLALLLLKFLIIICRNLSNVEEIGTCSYINQIITMTTLYIQQLKSKTKEKELADQTQAEEFVRHALAFCESLYDPYHNWRHRVHGSGKSPGAAITVLIMT
;
A
#
# COMPACT_ATOMS: atom_id res chain seq x y z
N PHE A 1 26.52 -2.97 0.99
CA PHE A 1 25.23 -2.31 0.81
C PHE A 1 24.17 -3.12 1.53
N THR A 2 23.42 -2.49 2.44
CA THR A 2 22.14 -3.05 2.91
C THR A 2 21.17 -3.17 1.72
N GLU A 3 20.12 -3.99 1.83
CA GLU A 3 19.11 -4.14 0.77
C GLU A 3 18.52 -2.78 0.35
N CYS A 4 18.21 -1.96 1.36
CA CYS A 4 17.71 -0.59 1.18
C CYS A 4 18.67 0.27 0.36
N GLU A 5 19.98 0.24 0.66
CA GLU A 5 20.99 0.99 -0.10
C GLU A 5 21.10 0.53 -1.56
N ARG A 6 20.96 -0.78 -1.83
CA ARG A 6 20.96 -1.30 -3.21
C ARG A 6 19.77 -0.78 -4.02
N LEU A 7 18.58 -0.76 -3.42
CA LEU A 7 17.36 -0.27 -4.07
C LEU A 7 17.41 1.25 -4.33
N VAL A 8 17.96 2.01 -3.38
CA VAL A 8 18.19 3.45 -3.53
C VAL A 8 19.22 3.73 -4.63
N GLU A 9 20.30 2.97 -4.69
CA GLU A 9 21.30 3.11 -5.74
C GLU A 9 20.75 2.73 -7.11
N GLN A 10 19.95 1.65 -7.20
CA GLN A 10 19.26 1.28 -8.43
C GLN A 10 18.31 2.39 -8.90
N TRP A 11 17.56 3.00 -7.97
CA TRP A 11 16.71 4.15 -8.28
C TRP A 11 17.53 5.30 -8.84
N ARG A 12 18.65 5.64 -8.18
CA ARG A 12 19.54 6.73 -8.61
C ARG A 12 20.05 6.51 -10.03
N LEU A 13 20.52 5.31 -10.34
CA LEU A 13 21.06 4.96 -11.67
C LEU A 13 19.99 4.91 -12.76
N GLN A 14 18.76 4.53 -12.41
CA GLN A 14 17.69 4.30 -13.39
C GLN A 14 16.58 5.37 -13.38
N LYS A 15 16.77 6.47 -12.62
CA LYS A 15 15.77 7.54 -12.40
C LYS A 15 15.15 8.07 -13.69
N GLY A 16 15.94 8.19 -14.76
CA GLY A 16 15.47 8.65 -16.08
C GLY A 16 14.48 7.67 -16.74
N LYS A 17 14.70 6.36 -16.59
CA LYS A 17 13.82 5.31 -17.11
C LYS A 17 12.56 5.16 -16.24
N LEU A 18 12.76 5.09 -14.92
CA LEU A 18 11.69 5.00 -13.92
C LEU A 18 10.64 6.12 -14.03
N ARG A 19 11.05 7.31 -14.49
CA ARG A 19 10.15 8.45 -14.68
C ARG A 19 9.41 8.45 -16.03
N ARG A 20 9.95 7.76 -17.04
CA ARG A 20 9.44 7.81 -18.42
C ARG A 20 8.61 6.59 -18.78
N ASP A 21 8.86 5.48 -18.11
CA ASP A 21 8.26 4.20 -18.43
C ASP A 21 7.65 3.56 -17.17
N PRO A 22 6.33 3.36 -17.12
CA PRO A 22 5.65 2.77 -15.97
C PRO A 22 6.11 1.34 -15.69
N ASP A 23 6.66 0.61 -16.66
CA ASP A 23 7.08 -0.79 -16.49
C ASP A 23 8.33 -0.90 -15.62
N TYR A 24 9.26 0.03 -15.79
CA TYR A 24 10.44 0.11 -14.92
C TYR A 24 10.04 0.44 -13.48
N LEU A 25 9.04 1.32 -13.30
CA LEU A 25 8.54 1.65 -11.97
C LEU A 25 7.85 0.43 -11.34
N ARG A 26 6.98 -0.27 -12.09
CA ARG A 26 6.34 -1.51 -11.66
C ARG A 26 7.38 -2.53 -11.18
N LEU A 27 8.38 -2.81 -12.02
CA LEU A 27 9.43 -3.76 -11.68
C LEU A 27 10.22 -3.35 -10.44
N TRP A 28 10.58 -2.06 -10.32
CA TRP A 28 11.30 -1.58 -9.14
C TRP A 28 10.44 -1.70 -7.86
N LEU A 29 9.14 -1.39 -7.95
CA LEU A 29 8.20 -1.56 -6.83
C LEU A 29 8.07 -3.02 -6.43
N GLU A 30 7.97 -3.95 -7.38
CA GLU A 30 7.90 -5.39 -7.11
C GLU A 30 9.16 -5.89 -6.37
N ILE A 31 10.35 -5.50 -6.82
CA ILE A 31 11.61 -5.85 -6.15
C ILE A 31 11.64 -5.25 -4.73
N PHE A 32 11.26 -3.98 -4.58
CA PHE A 32 11.18 -3.33 -3.27
C PHE A 32 10.22 -4.07 -2.34
N ILE A 33 8.98 -4.33 -2.78
CA ILE A 33 7.95 -4.99 -1.98
C ILE A 33 8.40 -6.39 -1.57
N SER A 34 8.99 -7.16 -2.48
CA SER A 34 9.50 -8.50 -2.17
C SER A 34 10.56 -8.50 -1.06
N SER A 35 11.35 -7.42 -0.97
CA SER A 35 12.38 -7.25 0.07
C SER A 35 11.78 -6.98 1.46
N TYR A 36 10.54 -6.50 1.52
CA TYR A 36 9.82 -6.15 2.74
C TYR A 36 8.49 -6.92 2.90
N ASP A 37 8.33 -8.07 2.25
CA ASP A 37 7.08 -8.83 2.23
C ASP A 37 6.55 -9.16 3.65
N ARG A 38 7.46 -9.36 4.60
CA ARG A 38 7.11 -9.57 6.01
C ARG A 38 6.42 -8.38 6.68
N CYS A 39 6.54 -7.17 6.13
CA CYS A 39 5.87 -5.97 6.61
C CYS A 39 4.42 -5.86 6.10
N LEU A 40 4.01 -6.67 5.12
CA LEU A 40 2.69 -6.66 4.48
C LEU A 40 1.75 -7.76 5.02
N ASP A 41 1.80 -8.02 6.33
CA ASP A 41 0.86 -8.95 6.96
C ASP A 41 -0.54 -8.33 7.10
N VAL A 42 -1.36 -8.45 6.05
CA VAL A 42 -2.73 -7.90 6.00
C VAL A 42 -3.73 -8.73 6.81
N ASP A 43 -3.43 -10.01 7.06
CA ASP A 43 -4.35 -10.97 7.69
C ASP A 43 -4.04 -11.20 9.19
N PHE A 44 -3.09 -10.47 9.76
CA PHE A 44 -2.72 -10.53 11.18
C PHE A 44 -2.18 -11.91 11.62
N GLU A 45 -1.60 -12.67 10.68
CA GLU A 45 -1.12 -14.03 10.97
C GLU A 45 0.20 -14.02 11.73
N LYS A 46 1.00 -12.96 11.60
CA LYS A 46 2.39 -12.90 12.05
C LYS A 46 2.57 -11.84 13.13
N PRO A 47 3.47 -12.09 14.12
CA PRO A 47 3.81 -11.06 15.09
C PRO A 47 4.42 -9.84 14.38
N PRO A 48 4.14 -8.60 14.85
CA PRO A 48 4.65 -7.41 14.20
C PRO A 48 6.17 -7.38 14.29
N ILE A 49 6.83 -7.15 13.15
CA ILE A 49 8.27 -6.95 13.10
C ILE A 49 8.62 -5.45 13.17
N PRO A 50 9.75 -5.10 13.81
CA PRO A 50 10.28 -3.75 13.76
C PRO A 50 10.60 -3.39 12.31
N PRO A 51 10.10 -2.26 11.81
CA PRO A 51 10.38 -1.82 10.46
C PRO A 51 11.79 -1.25 10.38
N VAL A 52 12.55 -1.65 9.35
CA VAL A 52 13.90 -1.14 9.09
C VAL A 52 13.94 -0.57 7.68
N ILE A 53 13.31 0.58 7.48
CA ILE A 53 13.48 1.38 6.27
C ILE A 53 14.15 2.67 6.70
N SER A 54 15.45 2.74 6.50
CA SER A 54 16.29 3.86 6.92
C SER A 54 16.41 4.94 5.86
N LEU A 55 16.15 4.63 4.58
CA LEU A 55 16.35 5.57 3.47
C LEU A 55 15.33 5.34 2.34
N LEU A 56 14.73 6.42 1.85
CA LEU A 56 13.91 6.42 0.65
C LEU A 56 14.65 7.12 -0.49
N PRO A 57 14.46 6.69 -1.75
CA PRO A 57 15.04 7.39 -2.88
C PRO A 57 14.48 8.81 -3.06
N ASP A 58 15.32 9.74 -3.53
CA ASP A 58 14.92 11.15 -3.71
C ASP A 58 13.70 11.30 -4.63
N ASN A 59 12.72 12.10 -4.17
CA ASN A 59 11.47 12.41 -4.87
C ASN A 59 10.59 11.18 -5.13
N ILE A 60 10.85 10.03 -4.51
CA ILE A 60 10.02 8.84 -4.74
C ILE A 60 8.56 9.12 -4.36
N LEU A 61 8.33 9.79 -3.23
CA LEU A 61 6.98 10.17 -2.78
C LEU A 61 6.28 10.99 -3.86
N GLN A 62 6.91 12.06 -4.36
CA GLN A 62 6.35 12.85 -5.47
C GLN A 62 5.98 11.98 -6.69
N VAL A 63 6.82 11.03 -7.09
CA VAL A 63 6.54 10.11 -8.20
C VAL A 63 5.33 9.25 -7.89
N LEU A 64 5.26 8.63 -6.70
CA LEU A 64 4.13 7.80 -6.28
C LEU A 64 2.83 8.59 -6.27
N ARG A 65 2.84 9.84 -5.80
CA ARG A 65 1.67 10.72 -5.78
C ARG A 65 1.12 10.97 -7.18
N VAL A 66 2.00 11.22 -8.15
CA VAL A 66 1.59 11.45 -9.54
C VAL A 66 1.02 10.17 -10.15
N GLN A 67 1.66 9.03 -9.91
CA GLN A 67 1.22 7.74 -10.44
C GLN A 67 -0.12 7.31 -9.82
N LEU A 68 -0.32 7.53 -8.53
CA LEU A 68 -1.57 7.21 -7.86
C LEU A 68 -2.71 8.14 -8.33
N LEU A 69 -2.45 9.42 -8.55
CA LEU A 69 -3.42 10.32 -9.18
C LEU A 69 -3.81 9.84 -10.59
N GLN A 70 -2.84 9.37 -11.37
CA GLN A 70 -3.11 8.79 -12.69
C GLN A 70 -3.96 7.51 -12.59
N CYS A 71 -3.74 6.67 -11.58
CA CYS A 71 -4.60 5.51 -11.29
C CYS A 71 -6.06 5.96 -11.10
N VAL A 72 -6.28 6.95 -10.23
CA VAL A 72 -7.61 7.49 -9.92
C VAL A 72 -8.29 8.06 -11.17
N GLN A 73 -7.56 8.86 -11.94
CA GLN A 73 -8.11 9.51 -13.14
C GLN A 73 -8.52 8.48 -14.19
N LYS A 74 -7.67 7.48 -14.47
CA LYS A 74 -7.99 6.43 -15.43
C LYS A 74 -9.10 5.50 -14.96
N ALA A 75 -9.15 5.19 -13.67
CA ALA A 75 -10.18 4.34 -13.09
C ALA A 75 -11.60 4.88 -13.32
N SER A 76 -11.78 6.20 -13.42
CA SER A 76 -13.07 6.81 -13.77
C SER A 76 -13.58 6.48 -15.19
N ALA A 77 -12.69 6.13 -16.12
CA ALA A 77 -13.03 5.66 -17.47
C ALA A 77 -13.12 4.13 -17.56
N GLY A 78 -12.59 3.42 -16.56
CA GLY A 78 -12.54 1.97 -16.49
C GLY A 78 -11.30 1.50 -15.71
N LEU A 79 -11.46 0.46 -14.90
CA LEU A 79 -10.35 -0.16 -14.16
C LEU A 79 -9.66 -1.21 -15.04
N GLU A 80 -8.66 -0.79 -15.82
CA GLU A 80 -7.80 -1.73 -16.55
C GLU A 80 -6.90 -2.52 -15.60
N GLN A 81 -6.66 -3.80 -15.91
CA GLN A 81 -5.91 -4.71 -15.04
C GLN A 81 -4.50 -4.22 -14.71
N GLU A 82 -3.79 -3.64 -15.69
CA GLU A 82 -2.46 -3.08 -15.46
C GLU A 82 -2.49 -1.90 -14.49
N GLN A 83 -3.51 -1.06 -14.59
CA GLN A 83 -3.69 0.11 -13.74
C GLN A 83 -4.05 -0.30 -12.31
N GLN A 84 -4.87 -1.35 -12.17
CA GLN A 84 -5.20 -1.95 -10.89
C GLN A 84 -3.95 -2.56 -10.22
N HIS A 85 -3.12 -3.27 -10.98
CA HIS A 85 -1.84 -3.82 -10.50
C HIS A 85 -0.91 -2.73 -9.99
N LEU A 86 -0.69 -1.68 -10.80
CA LEU A 86 0.13 -0.54 -10.38
C LEU A 86 -0.44 0.13 -9.12
N ALA A 87 -1.75 0.37 -9.05
CA ALA A 87 -2.38 0.97 -7.87
C ALA A 87 -2.14 0.13 -6.61
N LEU A 88 -2.22 -1.19 -6.72
CA LEU A 88 -1.96 -2.11 -5.61
C LEU A 88 -0.48 -2.10 -5.19
N LEU A 89 0.47 -2.07 -6.14
CA LEU A 89 1.90 -1.93 -5.84
C LEU A 89 2.19 -0.61 -5.12
N LEU A 90 1.62 0.51 -5.59
CA LEU A 90 1.76 1.82 -4.93
C LEU A 90 1.23 1.80 -3.50
N LEU A 91 0.07 1.16 -3.27
CA LEU A 91 -0.51 1.01 -1.94
C LEU A 91 0.34 0.12 -1.02
N LYS A 92 0.82 -1.02 -1.52
CA LYS A 92 1.77 -1.91 -0.81
C LYS A 92 3.04 -1.17 -0.41
N PHE A 93 3.60 -0.37 -1.32
CA PHE A 93 4.75 0.48 -1.01
C PHE A 93 4.46 1.47 0.12
N LEU A 94 3.32 2.18 0.05
CA LEU A 94 2.90 3.12 1.09
C LEU A 94 2.75 2.46 2.46
N ILE A 95 2.12 1.28 2.55
CA ILE A 95 2.02 0.51 3.80
C ILE A 95 3.41 0.27 4.39
N ILE A 96 4.34 -0.23 3.57
CA ILE A 96 5.70 -0.57 3.99
C ILE A 96 6.42 0.67 4.55
N ILE A 97 6.35 1.81 3.85
CA ILE A 97 7.10 3.01 4.27
C ILE A 97 6.44 3.79 5.43
N CYS A 98 5.11 3.68 5.60
CA CYS A 98 4.41 4.26 6.76
C CYS A 98 4.84 3.64 8.07
N ARG A 99 5.44 2.44 8.04
CA ARG A 99 6.04 1.81 9.22
C ARG A 99 7.26 2.59 9.76
N ASN A 100 7.74 3.61 9.06
CA ASN A 100 8.69 4.59 9.63
C ASN A 100 7.96 5.91 9.91
N LEU A 101 7.93 6.33 11.17
CA LEU A 101 7.23 7.53 11.63
C LEU A 101 7.67 8.81 10.90
N SER A 102 8.93 8.90 10.46
CA SER A 102 9.41 10.08 9.71
C SER A 102 8.70 10.26 8.37
N ASN A 103 8.17 9.18 7.79
CA ASN A 103 7.46 9.23 6.50
C ASN A 103 5.97 9.57 6.67
N VAL A 104 5.41 9.32 7.86
CA VAL A 104 3.98 9.46 8.14
C VAL A 104 3.52 10.91 8.03
N GLU A 105 4.34 11.86 8.48
CA GLU A 105 4.00 13.29 8.42
C GLU A 105 3.78 13.76 6.97
N GLU A 106 4.70 13.41 6.06
CA GLU A 106 4.57 13.79 4.64
C GLU A 106 3.42 13.05 3.96
N ILE A 107 3.23 11.76 4.25
CA ILE A 107 2.16 10.96 3.64
C ILE A 107 0.78 11.42 4.14
N GLY A 108 0.66 11.69 5.44
CA GLY A 108 -0.59 12.06 6.11
C GLY A 108 -1.09 13.46 5.76
N THR A 109 -0.19 14.37 5.40
CA THR A 109 -0.53 15.75 4.98
C THR A 109 -0.72 15.89 3.47
N CYS A 110 -0.32 14.90 2.68
CA CYS A 110 -0.43 14.88 1.23
C CYS A 110 -1.76 14.30 0.73
N SER A 111 -2.01 14.42 -0.57
CA SER A 111 -3.23 13.93 -1.22
C SER A 111 -3.36 12.39 -1.29
N TYR A 112 -2.41 11.61 -0.75
CA TYR A 112 -2.43 10.15 -0.83
C TYR A 112 -3.68 9.56 -0.20
N ILE A 113 -4.05 10.03 1.00
CA ILE A 113 -5.23 9.55 1.72
C ILE A 113 -6.47 9.69 0.83
N ASN A 114 -6.68 10.89 0.27
CA ASN A 114 -7.83 11.15 -0.59
C ASN A 114 -7.82 10.29 -1.86
N GLN A 115 -6.65 10.08 -2.47
CA GLN A 115 -6.52 9.23 -3.66
C GLN A 115 -6.80 7.76 -3.36
N ILE A 116 -6.29 7.22 -2.24
CA ILE A 116 -6.55 5.86 -1.79
C ILE A 116 -8.03 5.68 -1.42
N ILE A 117 -8.65 6.63 -0.71
CA ILE A 117 -10.10 6.59 -0.40
C ILE A 117 -10.91 6.54 -1.70
N THR A 118 -10.55 7.36 -2.69
CA THR A 118 -11.24 7.39 -3.98
C THR A 118 -11.12 6.04 -4.70
N MET A 119 -9.90 5.49 -4.83
CA MET A 119 -9.70 4.15 -5.42
C MET A 119 -10.49 3.07 -4.69
N THR A 120 -10.42 3.08 -3.34
CA THR A 120 -11.12 2.10 -2.50
C THR A 120 -12.63 2.17 -2.72
N THR A 121 -13.19 3.38 -2.85
CA THR A 121 -14.61 3.59 -3.15
C THR A 121 -15.00 2.97 -4.50
N LEU A 122 -14.18 3.15 -5.53
CA LEU A 122 -14.41 2.55 -6.85
C LEU A 122 -14.38 1.01 -6.79
N TYR A 123 -13.42 0.41 -6.09
CA TYR A 123 -13.38 -1.05 -5.90
C TYR A 123 -14.58 -1.58 -5.11
N ILE A 124 -15.03 -0.88 -4.06
CA ILE A 124 -16.23 -1.26 -3.31
C ILE A 124 -17.48 -1.19 -4.21
N GLN A 125 -17.57 -0.19 -5.09
CA GLN A 125 -18.67 -0.11 -6.06
C GLN A 125 -18.64 -1.28 -7.04
N GLN A 126 -17.46 -1.65 -7.55
CA GLN A 126 -17.27 -2.83 -8.40
C GLN A 126 -17.69 -4.13 -7.71
N LEU A 127 -17.40 -4.26 -6.41
CA LEU A 127 -17.84 -5.43 -5.62
C LEU A 127 -19.37 -5.50 -5.47
N LYS A 128 -20.06 -4.36 -5.46
CA LYS A 128 -21.53 -4.28 -5.29
C LYS A 128 -22.34 -4.53 -6.57
N SER A 129 -21.79 -4.28 -7.75
CA SER A 129 -22.53 -4.27 -9.03
C SER A 129 -22.67 -5.63 -9.74
N LYS A 130 -22.59 -6.76 -9.02
CA LYS A 130 -22.18 -8.08 -9.59
C LYS A 130 -23.25 -9.00 -10.20
N THR A 131 -22.91 -9.69 -11.32
CA THR A 131 -23.57 -10.82 -12.02
C THR A 131 -22.64 -12.06 -12.21
N LYS A 132 -23.10 -13.22 -11.71
CA LYS A 132 -22.45 -14.51 -11.38
C LYS A 132 -21.16 -15.07 -12.04
N GLU A 133 -20.73 -14.76 -13.28
CA GLU A 133 -19.70 -15.60 -13.97
C GLU A 133 -18.41 -14.91 -14.43
N LYS A 134 -18.40 -13.62 -14.79
CA LYS A 134 -17.18 -12.95 -15.28
C LYS A 134 -16.24 -12.48 -14.15
N GLU A 135 -16.61 -12.73 -12.90
CA GLU A 135 -16.33 -11.80 -11.79
C GLU A 135 -15.43 -12.31 -10.67
N LEU A 136 -15.05 -13.59 -10.63
CA LEU A 136 -14.33 -14.12 -9.46
C LEU A 136 -12.89 -13.58 -9.36
N ALA A 137 -12.20 -13.42 -10.49
CA ALA A 137 -10.86 -12.83 -10.54
C ALA A 137 -10.90 -11.34 -10.14
N ASP A 138 -11.82 -10.58 -10.76
CA ASP A 138 -12.07 -9.17 -10.45
C ASP A 138 -12.49 -8.98 -8.98
N GLN A 139 -13.25 -9.93 -8.42
CA GLN A 139 -13.60 -9.96 -7.00
C GLN A 139 -12.37 -10.06 -6.12
N THR A 140 -11.52 -11.03 -6.42
CA THR A 140 -10.33 -11.31 -5.60
C THR A 140 -9.41 -10.10 -5.57
N GLN A 141 -9.23 -9.44 -6.72
CA GLN A 141 -8.38 -8.25 -6.84
C GLN A 141 -8.97 -7.02 -6.12
N ALA A 142 -10.28 -6.77 -6.27
CA ALA A 142 -10.95 -5.68 -5.58
C ALA A 142 -10.94 -5.87 -4.05
N GLU A 143 -11.19 -7.09 -3.58
CA GLU A 143 -11.07 -7.43 -2.16
C GLU A 143 -9.63 -7.28 -1.66
N GLU A 144 -8.65 -7.74 -2.43
CA GLU A 144 -7.23 -7.57 -2.08
C GLU A 144 -6.89 -6.08 -1.91
N PHE A 145 -7.29 -5.23 -2.85
CA PHE A 145 -7.05 -3.79 -2.75
C PHE A 145 -7.68 -3.19 -1.49
N VAL A 146 -8.93 -3.55 -1.18
CA VAL A 146 -9.64 -3.06 0.02
C VAL A 146 -8.94 -3.50 1.31
N ARG A 147 -8.49 -4.78 1.41
CA ARG A 147 -7.71 -5.26 2.57
C ARG A 147 -6.43 -4.46 2.76
N HIS A 148 -5.70 -4.19 1.67
CA HIS A 148 -4.50 -3.37 1.72
C HIS A 148 -4.81 -1.91 2.07
N ALA A 149 -5.94 -1.35 1.64
CA ALA A 149 -6.32 0.02 2.00
C ALA A 149 -6.56 0.15 3.52
N LEU A 150 -7.14 -0.87 4.15
CA LEU A 150 -7.28 -0.93 5.60
C LEU A 150 -5.93 -1.05 6.30
N ALA A 151 -5.03 -1.92 5.81
CA ALA A 151 -3.67 -2.04 6.32
C ALA A 151 -2.86 -0.75 6.16
N PHE A 152 -3.13 0.04 5.12
CA PHE A 152 -2.52 1.37 4.94
C PHE A 152 -3.00 2.34 6.01
N CYS A 153 -4.31 2.41 6.26
CA CYS A 153 -4.86 3.23 7.36
C CYS A 153 -4.24 2.82 8.70
N GLU A 154 -4.14 1.51 8.97
CA GLU A 154 -3.49 0.99 10.16
C GLU A 154 -2.05 1.49 10.28
N SER A 155 -1.22 1.28 9.25
CA SER A 155 0.19 1.72 9.27
C SER A 155 0.35 3.24 9.35
N LEU A 156 -0.61 4.01 8.84
CA LEU A 156 -0.58 5.47 8.89
C LEU A 156 -0.86 5.99 10.31
N TYR A 157 -1.81 5.39 11.02
CA TYR A 157 -2.23 5.84 12.36
C TYR A 157 -1.56 5.09 13.52
N ASP A 158 -1.06 3.88 13.29
CA ASP A 158 -0.22 3.12 14.23
C ASP A 158 1.01 2.49 13.52
N PRO A 159 2.01 3.31 13.15
CA PRO A 159 3.22 2.88 12.42
C PRO A 159 4.01 1.73 13.04
N TYR A 160 3.82 1.48 14.34
CA TYR A 160 4.52 0.42 15.07
C TYR A 160 3.64 -0.81 15.33
N HIS A 161 2.36 -0.80 14.90
CA HIS A 161 1.37 -1.85 15.20
C HIS A 161 1.33 -2.17 16.71
N ASN A 162 1.41 -1.12 17.54
CA ASN A 162 1.26 -1.21 18.99
C ASN A 162 -0.03 -1.93 19.37
N TRP A 163 -1.12 -1.70 18.64
CA TRP A 163 -2.39 -2.37 18.94
C TRP A 163 -2.31 -3.87 18.65
N ARG A 164 -1.65 -4.31 17.56
CA ARG A 164 -1.44 -5.75 17.30
C ARG A 164 -0.66 -6.40 18.43
N HIS A 165 0.39 -5.75 18.92
CA HIS A 165 1.14 -6.24 20.09
C HIS A 165 0.25 -6.41 21.33
N ARG A 166 -0.65 -5.46 21.59
CA ARG A 166 -1.61 -5.56 22.72
C ARG A 166 -2.62 -6.69 22.53
N VAL A 167 -3.10 -6.91 21.31
CA VAL A 167 -4.08 -7.98 21.00
C VAL A 167 -3.43 -9.35 21.11
N HIS A 168 -2.27 -9.56 20.49
CA HIS A 168 -1.52 -10.81 20.62
C HIS A 168 -1.13 -11.10 22.07
N GLY A 169 -0.73 -10.07 22.84
CA GLY A 169 -0.43 -10.20 24.26
C GLY A 169 -1.66 -10.45 25.16
N SER A 170 -2.87 -10.19 24.67
CA SER A 170 -4.12 -10.36 25.44
C SER A 170 -4.96 -11.57 25.02
N GLY A 171 -4.54 -12.33 24.00
CA GLY A 171 -5.25 -13.52 23.52
C GLY A 171 -6.63 -13.25 22.90
N LYS A 172 -6.93 -12.01 22.52
CA LYS A 172 -8.20 -11.61 21.88
C LYS A 172 -8.14 -11.81 20.37
N SER A 173 -9.28 -12.08 19.73
CA SER A 173 -9.34 -12.26 18.27
C SER A 173 -9.18 -10.92 17.53
N PRO A 174 -8.54 -10.90 16.34
CA PRO A 174 -8.29 -9.69 15.55
C PRO A 174 -9.57 -8.91 15.20
N GLY A 175 -10.70 -9.59 15.01
CA GLY A 175 -11.99 -8.97 14.68
C GLY A 175 -12.54 -8.04 15.76
N ALA A 176 -12.18 -8.23 17.03
CA ALA A 176 -12.56 -7.33 18.12
C ALA A 176 -11.70 -6.05 18.15
N ALA A 177 -10.56 -6.03 17.47
CA ALA A 177 -9.60 -4.94 17.48
C ALA A 177 -9.91 -3.84 16.45
N ILE A 178 -10.56 -4.18 15.33
CA ILE A 178 -11.07 -3.19 14.36
C ILE A 178 -12.08 -2.25 15.03
N THR A 179 -12.87 -2.74 16.00
CA THR A 179 -13.78 -1.91 16.80
C THR A 179 -13.02 -0.90 17.66
N VAL A 180 -11.83 -1.24 18.16
CA VAL A 180 -11.00 -0.32 18.96
C VAL A 180 -10.45 0.82 18.11
N LEU A 181 -10.04 0.55 16.87
CA LEU A 181 -9.52 1.57 15.94
C LEU A 181 -10.61 2.56 15.46
N ILE A 182 -11.88 2.15 15.48
CA ILE A 182 -13.03 3.00 15.12
C ILE A 182 -13.55 3.82 16.32
N MET A 183 -13.22 3.44 17.56
CA MET A 183 -13.74 4.05 18.79
C MET A 183 -12.75 4.99 19.52
N THR A 184 -11.55 5.18 19.01
CA THR A 184 -10.55 6.14 19.53
C THR A 184 -10.29 7.25 18.51
#